data_AF-A0A7G2SBV3-F1
#
_entry.id   AF-A0A7G2SBV3-F1
#
_cell.length_a   1.000
_cell.length_b   1.000
_cell.length_c   1.000
_cell.angle_alpha   90.00
_cell.angle_beta   90.00
_cell.angle_gamma   90.00
#
_symmetry.space_group_name_H-M   'P 1'
#
loop_
_entity.id
_entity.type
_entity.pdbx_description
1 polymer ?
#
loop_
_entity_poly.entity_id
_entity_poly.type
_entity_poly.pdbx_seq_one_letter_code
_entity_poly.pdbx_strand_id
1 'polypeptide(L)'
;MTNFVRIFILSCTLGFCSSYSLAQSAITQVSPELAMINEISPQDFNQLVQQNRFKSVILHRPEHDRGHGVTVYQLRDIAEQAKISLIYQPIDQAKNAQTDIQAFARYYNSLPKPILIMCKSGQRSMELYQQAKQQGLLND
;
A
#
# COMPACT_ATOMS: atom_id res chain seq x y z
N MET A 1 -51.69 40.92 24.31
CA MET A 1 -50.72 41.91 23.82
C MET A 1 -49.36 41.25 23.78
N THR A 2 -48.76 41.30 22.60
CA THR A 2 -47.46 40.80 22.13
C THR A 2 -46.31 40.88 23.13
N ASN A 3 -45.49 39.82 23.21
CA ASN A 3 -44.07 39.98 22.89
C ASN A 3 -43.40 38.63 22.56
N PHE A 4 -42.99 38.55 21.29
CA PHE A 4 -42.04 37.60 20.73
C PHE A 4 -40.63 37.92 21.27
N VAL A 5 -39.94 36.94 21.84
CA VAL A 5 -38.48 36.99 21.98
C VAL A 5 -37.85 35.72 21.40
N ARG A 6 -37.10 35.99 20.32
CA ARG A 6 -36.08 35.24 19.60
C ARG A 6 -35.38 34.15 20.42
N ILE A 7 -35.38 32.90 19.94
CA ILE A 7 -34.31 32.28 19.12
C ILE A 7 -32.94 32.31 19.80
N PHE A 8 -32.50 31.16 20.31
CA PHE A 8 -31.24 30.53 19.88
C PHE A 8 -31.35 29.02 20.17
N ILE A 9 -31.91 28.29 19.22
CA ILE A 9 -31.79 26.83 19.18
C ILE A 9 -30.31 26.58 18.83
N LEU A 10 -29.52 26.18 19.82
CA LEU A 10 -28.17 25.68 19.60
C LEU A 10 -28.30 24.29 18.96
N SER A 11 -28.66 24.26 17.68
CA SER A 11 -28.53 23.06 16.86
C SER A 11 -27.03 22.83 16.68
N CYS A 12 -26.45 21.96 17.51
CA CYS A 12 -25.20 21.29 17.17
C CYS A 12 -25.52 20.25 16.09
N THR A 13 -25.91 20.76 14.92
CA THR A 13 -25.99 20.00 13.69
C THR A 13 -24.57 19.71 13.24
N LEU A 14 -24.37 18.45 12.83
CA LEU A 14 -23.34 18.09 11.86
C LEU A 14 -21.90 18.18 12.39
N GLY A 15 -21.63 17.44 13.45
CA GLY A 15 -20.39 16.66 13.46
C GLY A 15 -20.50 15.63 12.34
N PHE A 16 -20.18 16.03 11.11
CA PHE A 16 -19.86 15.11 10.03
C PHE A 16 -18.77 14.18 10.59
N CYS A 17 -19.16 13.01 11.09
CA CYS A 17 -18.36 11.81 10.88
C CYS A 17 -18.28 11.72 9.37
N SER A 18 -17.26 12.36 8.81
CA SER A 18 -16.93 12.24 7.41
C SER A 18 -16.50 10.79 7.28
N SER A 19 -17.49 9.93 7.04
CA SER A 19 -17.32 8.62 6.45
C SER A 19 -16.76 8.90 5.06
N TYR A 20 -15.50 9.31 5.01
CA TYR A 20 -14.67 9.16 3.84
C TYR A 20 -14.63 7.65 3.64
N SER A 21 -15.61 7.16 2.90
CA SER A 21 -15.57 5.87 2.26
C SER A 21 -14.42 5.98 1.27
N LEU A 22 -13.20 5.84 1.78
CA LEU A 22 -12.05 5.49 0.98
C LEU A 22 -12.46 4.19 0.30
N ALA A 23 -12.43 4.17 -1.04
CA ALA A 23 -12.46 2.92 -1.77
C ALA A 23 -11.26 2.11 -1.25
N GLN A 24 -11.52 1.29 -0.23
CA GLN A 24 -10.49 0.61 0.52
C GLN A 24 -9.97 -0.48 -0.39
N SER A 25 -8.84 -0.25 -1.04
CA SER A 25 -8.00 -1.34 -1.54
C SER A 25 -7.71 -2.22 -0.34
N ALA A 26 -8.45 -3.33 -0.21
CA ALA A 26 -8.32 -4.23 0.92
C ALA A 26 -6.95 -4.91 0.84
N ILE A 27 -6.20 -4.85 1.93
CA ILE A 27 -4.98 -5.64 2.09
C ILE A 27 -5.35 -7.11 1.94
N THR A 28 -4.73 -7.79 0.98
CA THR A 28 -4.88 -9.23 0.81
C THR A 28 -3.72 -9.92 1.53
N GLN A 29 -4.02 -10.72 2.55
CA GLN A 29 -3.00 -11.55 3.20
C GLN A 29 -2.61 -12.70 2.27
N VAL A 30 -1.31 -12.82 2.00
CA VAL A 30 -0.74 -13.85 1.11
C VAL A 30 -0.10 -14.97 1.91
N SER A 31 0.56 -14.62 3.02
CA SER A 31 1.10 -15.52 4.04
C SER A 31 1.17 -14.77 5.38
N PRO A 32 1.53 -15.44 6.51
CA PRO A 32 1.72 -14.73 7.78
C PRO A 32 2.75 -13.60 7.73
N GLU A 33 3.70 -13.66 6.78
CA GLU A 33 4.80 -12.70 6.67
C GLU A 33 4.67 -11.74 5.47
N LEU A 34 3.65 -11.93 4.63
CA LEU A 34 3.50 -11.23 3.36
C LEU A 34 2.04 -10.83 3.12
N ALA A 35 1.83 -9.55 2.84
CA ALA A 35 0.56 -9.04 2.38
C ALA A 35 0.71 -8.27 1.07
N MET A 36 -0.37 -8.15 0.32
CA MET A 36 -0.43 -7.47 -0.96
C MET A 36 -1.50 -6.37 -0.93
N ILE A 37 -1.25 -5.28 -1.66
CA ILE A 37 -2.25 -4.25 -1.91
C ILE A 37 -2.13 -3.70 -3.34
N ASN A 38 -3.24 -3.18 -3.85
CA ASN A 38 -3.27 -2.38 -5.07
C ASN A 38 -2.69 -0.99 -4.83
N GLU A 39 -2.52 -0.22 -5.88
CA GLU A 39 -2.12 1.17 -5.75
C GLU A 39 -3.15 1.95 -4.93
N ILE A 40 -2.65 2.83 -4.06
CA ILE A 40 -3.41 3.70 -3.17
C ILE A 40 -2.79 5.10 -3.19
N SER A 41 -3.53 6.10 -2.71
CA SER A 41 -3.02 7.47 -2.62
C SER A 41 -1.88 7.58 -1.60
N PRO A 42 -1.05 8.64 -1.63
CA PRO A 42 -0.01 8.84 -0.62
C PRO A 42 -0.62 9.02 0.78
N GLN A 43 -1.79 9.65 0.87
CA GLN A 43 -2.52 9.80 2.12
C GLN A 43 -2.93 8.44 2.70
N ASP A 44 -3.50 7.56 1.87
CA ASP A 44 -3.90 6.22 2.29
C ASP A 44 -2.68 5.36 2.64
N PHE A 45 -1.59 5.51 1.88
CA PHE A 45 -0.33 4.82 2.19
C PHE A 45 0.22 5.25 3.54
N ASN A 46 0.20 6.55 3.84
CA ASN A 46 0.56 7.06 5.16
C ASN A 46 -0.33 6.48 6.27
N GLN A 47 -1.65 6.47 6.08
CA GLN A 47 -2.56 5.86 7.07
C GLN A 47 -2.26 4.37 7.26
N LEU A 48 -2.05 3.63 6.18
CA LEU A 48 -1.76 2.21 6.19
C LEU A 48 -0.45 1.89 6.93
N VAL A 49 0.63 2.62 6.67
CA VAL A 49 1.90 2.36 7.36
C VAL A 49 1.87 2.70 8.85
N GLN A 50 1.01 3.63 9.26
CA GLN A 50 0.84 3.99 10.67
C GLN A 50 -0.07 3.01 11.43
N GLN A 51 -1.06 2.42 10.75
CA GLN A 51 -2.06 1.54 11.36
C GLN A 51 -1.65 0.07 11.34
N ASN A 52 -0.73 -0.32 10.45
CA ASN A 52 -0.31 -1.70 10.27
C ASN A 52 1.11 -1.93 10.79
N ARG A 53 1.47 -3.21 10.95
CA ARG A 53 2.77 -3.63 11.50
C ARG A 53 3.85 -3.91 10.45
N PHE A 54 3.65 -3.46 9.21
CA PHE A 54 4.62 -3.69 8.13
C PHE A 54 5.98 -3.09 8.47
N LYS A 55 7.03 -3.83 8.13
CA LYS A 55 8.42 -3.39 8.33
C LYS A 55 9.14 -3.09 7.03
N SER A 56 8.63 -3.66 5.94
CA SER A 56 9.16 -3.44 4.61
C SER A 56 8.06 -3.35 3.57
N VAL A 57 8.31 -2.59 2.51
CA VAL A 57 7.45 -2.44 1.33
C VAL A 57 8.28 -2.71 0.08
N ILE A 58 7.74 -3.46 -0.88
CA ILE A 58 8.33 -3.64 -2.21
C ILE A 58 7.35 -3.12 -3.26
N LEU A 59 7.78 -2.12 -4.03
CA LEU A 59 7.02 -1.51 -5.11
C LEU A 59 7.48 -2.06 -6.46
N HIS A 60 6.59 -2.77 -7.16
CA HIS A 60 6.86 -3.38 -8.46
C HIS A 60 6.34 -2.58 -9.67
N ARG A 61 5.73 -1.41 -9.43
CA ARG A 61 5.18 -0.56 -10.50
C ARG A 61 6.32 0.16 -11.25
N PRO A 62 6.46 0.00 -12.58
CA PRO A 62 7.34 0.85 -13.37
C PRO A 62 6.76 2.26 -13.53
N GLU A 63 7.60 3.30 -13.51
CA GLU A 63 7.12 4.69 -13.52
C GLU A 63 6.37 5.08 -14.80
N HIS A 64 6.66 4.42 -15.93
CA HIS A 64 6.06 4.73 -17.22
C HIS A 64 4.66 4.13 -17.43
N ASP A 65 4.12 3.36 -16.47
CA ASP A 65 2.72 2.97 -16.53
C ASP A 65 1.83 4.24 -16.55
N ARG A 66 0.72 4.22 -17.29
CA ARG A 66 -0.17 5.39 -17.37
C ARG A 66 -1.20 5.41 -16.24
N GLY A 67 -1.57 6.63 -15.83
CA GLY A 67 -2.71 6.87 -14.94
C GLY A 67 -2.40 6.73 -13.45
N HIS A 68 -1.16 7.00 -13.05
CA HIS A 68 -0.74 6.96 -11.65
C HIS A 68 -0.72 8.34 -11.03
N GLY A 69 -1.37 8.46 -9.87
CA GLY A 69 -1.38 9.68 -9.08
C GLY A 69 -0.24 9.78 -8.05
N VAL A 70 0.60 8.74 -7.96
CA VAL A 70 1.58 8.59 -6.87
C VAL A 70 2.96 8.23 -7.41
N THR A 71 3.95 9.03 -7.08
CA THR A 71 5.36 8.79 -7.44
C THR A 71 6.06 7.88 -6.43
N VAL A 72 7.13 7.19 -6.84
CA VAL A 72 7.97 6.43 -5.90
C VAL A 72 8.55 7.33 -4.79
N TYR A 73 8.86 8.59 -5.10
CA TYR A 73 9.43 9.54 -4.14
C TYR A 73 8.47 9.86 -3.00
N GLN A 74 7.20 10.14 -3.30
CA GLN A 74 6.18 10.38 -2.27
C GLN A 74 6.02 9.18 -1.33
N LEU A 75 6.02 7.96 -1.88
CA LEU A 75 5.93 6.75 -1.06
C LEU A 75 7.18 6.55 -0.20
N ARG A 76 8.37 6.87 -0.74
CA ARG A 76 9.63 6.79 0.00
C ARG A 76 9.66 7.76 1.16
N ASP A 77 9.28 9.02 0.95
CA ASP A 77 9.24 10.04 2.00
C ASP A 77 8.34 9.60 3.17
N ILE A 78 7.16 9.03 2.86
CA ILE A 78 6.24 8.50 3.86
C ILE A 78 6.83 7.28 4.59
N ALA A 79 7.43 6.35 3.85
CA ALA A 79 8.02 5.15 4.43
C ALA A 79 9.19 5.49 5.37
N GLU A 80 10.02 6.47 5.01
CA GLU A 80 11.13 6.96 5.84
C GLU A 80 10.62 7.58 7.15
N GLN A 81 9.58 8.43 7.09
CA GLN A 81 8.93 8.99 8.28
C GLN A 81 8.34 7.91 9.19
N ALA A 82 7.80 6.84 8.60
CA ALA A 82 7.27 5.68 9.33
C ALA A 82 8.34 4.68 9.79
N LYS A 83 9.63 4.90 9.45
CA LYS A 83 10.75 3.97 9.71
C LYS A 83 10.53 2.57 9.12
N ILE A 84 9.98 2.53 7.91
CA ILE A 84 9.73 1.31 7.12
C ILE A 84 10.69 1.31 5.93
N SER A 85 11.28 0.14 5.64
CA SER A 85 12.13 -0.01 4.46
C SER A 85 11.29 -0.04 3.18
N LEU A 86 11.57 0.81 2.19
CA LEU A 86 10.91 0.76 0.89
C LEU A 86 11.90 0.41 -0.21
N ILE A 87 11.69 -0.75 -0.84
CA ILE A 87 12.44 -1.21 -2.01
C ILE A 87 11.63 -0.91 -3.27
N TYR A 88 12.30 -0.28 -4.24
CA TYR A 88 11.75 -0.08 -5.58
C TYR A 88 12.36 -1.12 -6.53
N GLN A 89 11.53 -2.02 -7.05
CA GLN A 89 11.92 -3.06 -8.00
C GLN A 89 10.95 -3.01 -9.20
N PRO A 90 11.10 -2.06 -10.13
CA PRO A 90 10.17 -1.93 -11.25
C PRO A 90 10.15 -3.17 -12.13
N ILE A 91 8.95 -3.60 -12.54
CA ILE A 91 8.75 -4.75 -13.42
C ILE A 91 8.04 -4.29 -14.68
N ASP A 92 8.79 -4.20 -15.78
CA ASP A 92 8.32 -3.67 -17.06
C ASP A 92 7.51 -4.69 -17.88
N GLN A 93 7.83 -5.97 -17.73
CA GLN A 93 7.29 -7.04 -18.56
C GLN A 93 6.09 -7.71 -17.91
N ALA A 94 5.07 -8.07 -18.71
CA ALA A 94 3.97 -8.91 -18.25
C ALA A 94 4.42 -10.33 -17.87
N LYS A 95 5.58 -10.79 -18.39
CA LYS A 95 6.26 -12.00 -17.95
C LYS A 95 7.52 -11.61 -17.18
N ASN A 96 7.55 -11.93 -15.90
CA ASN A 96 8.71 -11.67 -15.04
C ASN A 96 9.97 -12.32 -15.63
N ALA A 97 11.04 -11.55 -15.77
CA ALA A 97 12.32 -12.13 -16.15
C ALA A 97 12.86 -12.96 -14.96
N GLN A 98 13.65 -14.01 -15.26
CA GLN A 98 14.24 -14.83 -14.20
C GLN A 98 15.08 -14.01 -13.21
N THR A 99 15.71 -12.92 -13.70
CA THR A 99 16.45 -11.95 -12.87
C THR A 99 15.56 -11.23 -11.86
N ASP A 100 14.32 -10.91 -12.24
CA ASP A 100 13.36 -10.23 -11.37
C ASP A 100 12.86 -11.16 -10.27
N ILE A 101 12.60 -12.42 -10.62
CA ILE A 101 12.18 -13.46 -9.66
C ILE A 101 13.27 -13.67 -8.61
N GLN A 102 14.53 -13.78 -9.05
CA GLN A 102 15.67 -13.92 -8.14
C GLN A 102 15.90 -12.66 -7.29
N ALA A 103 15.73 -11.46 -7.85
CA ALA A 103 15.83 -10.22 -7.10
C ALA A 103 14.74 -10.13 -6.03
N PHE A 104 13.49 -10.43 -6.40
CA PHE A 104 12.37 -10.50 -5.48
C PHE A 104 12.66 -11.48 -4.33
N ALA A 105 13.14 -12.69 -4.63
CA ALA A 105 13.48 -13.68 -3.62
C ALA A 105 14.56 -13.18 -2.64
N ARG A 106 15.61 -12.53 -3.16
CA ARG A 106 16.65 -11.91 -2.30
C ARG A 106 16.06 -10.85 -1.38
N TYR A 107 15.19 -9.97 -1.88
CA TYR A 107 14.53 -8.97 -1.05
C TYR A 107 13.60 -9.62 -0.03
N TYR A 108 12.77 -10.56 -0.45
CA TYR A 108 11.89 -11.29 0.46
C TYR A 108 12.66 -11.95 1.60
N ASN A 109 13.76 -12.65 1.32
CA ASN A 109 14.55 -13.37 2.32
C ASN A 109 15.36 -12.46 3.24
N SER A 110 15.65 -11.22 2.84
CA SER A 110 16.53 -10.30 3.60
C SER A 110 15.77 -9.23 4.38
N LEU A 111 14.56 -8.88 3.94
CA LEU A 111 13.81 -7.78 4.50
C LEU A 111 13.10 -8.15 5.80
N PRO A 112 13.05 -7.23 6.79
CA PRO A 112 12.23 -7.41 7.98
C PRO A 112 10.75 -7.66 7.63
N LYS A 113 10.15 -8.65 8.30
CA LYS A 113 8.74 -9.04 8.15
C LYS A 113 7.85 -8.28 9.15
N PRO A 114 6.55 -8.11 8.86
CA PRO A 114 5.85 -8.47 7.62
C PRO A 114 6.15 -7.51 6.46
N ILE A 115 6.18 -8.06 5.25
CA ILE A 115 6.42 -7.33 4.00
C ILE A 115 5.08 -7.01 3.33
N LEU A 116 4.93 -5.79 2.84
CA LEU A 116 3.86 -5.38 1.95
C LEU A 116 4.38 -5.31 0.51
N ILE A 117 3.74 -6.00 -0.43
CA ILE A 117 4.06 -5.89 -1.86
C ILE A 117 2.96 -5.12 -2.60
N MET A 118 3.36 -4.22 -3.50
CA MET A 118 2.44 -3.31 -4.18
C MET A 118 2.81 -3.11 -5.64
N CYS A 119 1.79 -3.03 -6.50
CA CYS A 119 1.90 -2.56 -7.88
C CYS A 119 0.60 -1.82 -8.24
N LYS A 120 0.18 -1.78 -9.52
CA LYS A 120 -1.09 -1.15 -9.91
C LYS A 120 -2.32 -1.93 -9.40
N SER A 121 -2.44 -3.19 -9.77
CA SER A 121 -3.59 -4.07 -9.48
C SER A 121 -3.25 -5.27 -8.59
N GLY A 122 -2.05 -5.30 -8.01
CA GLY A 122 -1.52 -6.43 -7.23
C GLY A 122 -0.97 -7.60 -8.08
N GLN A 123 -1.46 -7.79 -9.31
CA GLN A 123 -1.14 -8.97 -10.13
C GLN A 123 0.36 -9.23 -10.32
N ARG A 124 1.16 -8.23 -10.75
CA ARG A 124 2.61 -8.41 -10.96
C ARG A 124 3.32 -8.87 -9.68
N SER A 125 2.94 -8.29 -8.54
CA SER A 125 3.50 -8.63 -7.23
C SER A 125 3.16 -10.07 -6.84
N MET A 126 1.91 -10.49 -7.05
CA MET A 126 1.49 -11.85 -6.75
C MET A 126 2.17 -12.88 -7.66
N GLU A 127 2.29 -12.58 -8.96
CA GLU A 127 2.95 -13.45 -9.93
C GLU A 127 4.44 -13.63 -9.60
N LEU A 128 5.15 -12.58 -9.18
CA LEU A 128 6.53 -12.68 -8.71
C LEU A 128 6.65 -13.60 -7.48
N TYR A 129 5.78 -13.39 -6.49
CA TYR A 129 5.76 -14.23 -5.30
C TYR A 129 5.49 -15.70 -5.62
N GLN A 130 4.45 -15.98 -6.43
CA GLN A 130 4.12 -17.35 -6.80
C GLN A 130 5.26 -18.04 -7.56
N GLN A 131 5.89 -17.35 -8.51
CA GLN A 131 7.01 -17.91 -9.27
C GLN A 131 8.22 -18.18 -8.37
N ALA A 132 8.58 -17.25 -7.49
CA ALA A 132 9.69 -17.45 -6.55
C ALA A 132 9.40 -18.61 -5.59
N LYS A 133 8.15 -18.72 -5.10
CA LYS A 133 7.71 -19.82 -4.23
C LYS A 133 7.76 -21.17 -4.96
N GLN A 134 7.24 -21.24 -6.18
CA GLN A 134 7.26 -22.46 -7.01
C GLN A 134 8.69 -22.93 -7.32
N GLN A 135 9.64 -22.01 -7.44
CA GLN A 135 11.06 -22.32 -7.64
C GLN A 135 11.81 -22.65 -6.34
N GLY A 136 11.16 -22.62 -5.17
CA GLY A 136 11.79 -22.90 -3.88
C GLY A 136 12.81 -21.85 -3.46
N LEU A 137 12.64 -20.60 -3.90
CA LEU A 137 13.60 -19.51 -3.63
C LEU A 137 13.29 -18.73 -2.35
N LEU A 138 12.12 -18.95 -1.75
CA LEU A 138 11.65 -18.20 -0.58
C LEU A 138 11.90 -18.98 0.71
N ASN A 139 12.43 -18.28 1.71
CA ASN A 139 12.59 -18.77 3.07
C ASN A 139 11.31 -18.44 3.84
N ASP A 140 10.32 -19.33 3.75
CA ASP A 140 9.01 -19.24 4.42
C ASP A 140 8.99 -20.06 5.72
#